data_AF-A0A2H0GZ09-F1
#
_entry.id   AF-A0A2H0GZ09-F1
#
_cell.length_a   1.000
_cell.length_b   1.000
_cell.length_c   1.000
_cell.angle_alpha   90.00
_cell.angle_beta   90.00
_cell.angle_gamma   90.00
#
_symmetry.space_group_name_H-M   'P 1'
#
loop_
_entity.id
_entity.type
_entity.pdbx_description
1 polymer ?
#
loop_
_entity_poly.entity_id
_entity_poly.type
_entity_poly.pdbx_seq_one_letter_code
_entity_poly.pdbx_strand_id
1 'polypeptide(L)'
;MKKVLIDTDVLLDFFFDRKPYSKDSAIILSHCERNILEGYITPVIISNTYYLLRRTAKHEKVIDKLKQLLTIMHVLQMDKHVVETALNSEFKDFEDALQNFAAINNGEIELIITRNLKDYARSTIGVLSPESFVKLFNT
;
A
#
# COMPACT_ATOMS: atom_id res chain seq x y z
N MET A 1 4.24 -12.17 12.00
CA MET A 1 4.09 -12.41 10.54
C MET A 1 4.80 -11.29 9.81
N LYS A 2 5.08 -11.43 8.50
CA LYS A 2 5.69 -10.33 7.76
C LYS A 2 4.70 -9.15 7.70
N LYS A 3 5.14 -7.94 8.02
CA LYS A 3 4.32 -6.71 8.01
C LYS A 3 4.68 -5.85 6.82
N VAL A 4 3.72 -5.59 5.94
CA VAL A 4 4.00 -4.88 4.67
C VAL A 4 3.02 -3.74 4.43
N LEU A 5 3.54 -2.61 3.95
CA LEU A 5 2.73 -1.51 3.44
C LEU A 5 2.38 -1.79 1.97
N ILE A 6 1.10 -1.71 1.62
CA ILE A 6 0.60 -1.93 0.26
C ILE A 6 0.22 -0.60 -0.37
N ASP A 7 0.91 -0.23 -1.43
CA ASP A 7 0.68 1.02 -2.15
C ASP A 7 -0.66 1.03 -2.93
N THR A 8 -1.18 2.23 -3.21
CA THR A 8 -2.42 2.50 -3.93
C THR A 8 -2.49 1.73 -5.24
N ASP A 9 -1.41 1.72 -6.02
CA ASP A 9 -1.42 1.08 -7.34
C ASP A 9 -1.70 -0.42 -7.28
N VAL A 10 -1.22 -1.10 -6.25
CA VAL A 10 -1.46 -2.55 -6.03
C VAL A 10 -2.93 -2.81 -5.72
N LEU A 11 -3.55 -1.95 -4.89
CA LEU A 11 -4.98 -2.04 -4.61
C LEU A 11 -5.81 -1.83 -5.87
N LEU A 12 -5.44 -0.85 -6.70
CA LEU A 12 -6.15 -0.57 -7.95
C LEU A 12 -5.98 -1.66 -8.99
N ASP A 13 -4.80 -2.29 -9.05
CA ASP A 13 -4.56 -3.41 -9.93
C ASP A 13 -5.49 -4.58 -9.59
N PHE A 14 -5.73 -4.83 -8.30
CA PHE A 14 -6.73 -5.78 -7.84
C PHE A 14 -8.16 -5.34 -8.17
N PHE A 15 -8.56 -4.13 -7.77
CA PHE A 15 -9.96 -3.68 -7.93
C PHE A 15 -10.40 -3.53 -9.39
N PHE A 16 -9.48 -3.17 -10.28
CA PHE A 16 -9.75 -2.97 -11.71
C PHE A 16 -9.29 -4.13 -12.61
N ASP A 17 -8.78 -5.21 -12.02
CA ASP A 17 -8.21 -6.35 -12.76
C ASP A 17 -7.17 -5.93 -13.82
N ARG A 18 -6.31 -4.95 -13.51
CA ARG A 18 -5.31 -4.42 -14.46
C ARG A 18 -4.28 -5.49 -14.80
N LYS A 19 -4.19 -5.91 -16.06
CA LYS A 19 -3.18 -6.88 -16.51
C LYS A 19 -1.86 -6.17 -16.87
N PRO A 20 -0.69 -6.76 -16.58
CA PRO A 20 -0.48 -8.10 -15.99
C PRO A 20 -0.52 -8.15 -14.45
N TYR A 21 -0.64 -7.01 -13.77
CA TYR A 21 -0.36 -6.86 -12.32
C TYR A 21 -1.41 -7.42 -11.35
N SER A 22 -2.66 -7.54 -11.79
CA SER A 22 -3.80 -7.98 -10.97
C SER A 22 -3.59 -9.35 -10.35
N LYS A 23 -2.87 -10.25 -11.02
CA LYS A 23 -2.62 -11.61 -10.50
C LYS A 23 -1.80 -11.56 -9.21
N ASP A 24 -0.64 -10.90 -9.24
CA ASP A 24 0.25 -10.84 -8.08
C ASP A 24 -0.36 -10.01 -6.95
N SER A 25 -1.09 -8.94 -7.31
CA SER A 25 -1.86 -8.14 -6.35
C SER A 25 -2.94 -8.96 -5.64
N ALA A 26 -3.68 -9.79 -6.37
CA ALA A 26 -4.68 -10.69 -5.78
C ALA A 26 -4.07 -11.73 -4.84
N ILE A 27 -2.88 -12.27 -5.17
CA ILE A 27 -2.16 -13.21 -4.31
C ILE A 27 -1.78 -12.53 -2.98
N ILE A 28 -1.24 -11.31 -3.03
CA ILE A 28 -0.87 -10.54 -1.83
C ILE A 28 -2.09 -10.28 -0.95
N LEU A 29 -3.19 -9.79 -1.51
CA LEU A 29 -4.41 -9.53 -0.75
C LEU A 29 -5.01 -10.83 -0.16
N SER A 30 -4.93 -11.94 -0.89
CA SER A 30 -5.34 -13.25 -0.38
C SER A 30 -4.48 -13.71 0.80
N HIS A 31 -3.17 -13.42 0.80
CA HIS A 31 -2.31 -13.69 1.94
C HIS A 31 -2.67 -12.85 3.16
N CYS A 32 -3.07 -11.59 2.98
CA CYS A 32 -3.60 -10.76 4.07
C CYS A 32 -4.90 -11.35 4.64
N GLU A 33 -5.87 -11.67 3.79
CA GLU A 33 -7.15 -12.28 4.19
C GLU A 33 -6.97 -13.59 4.97
N ARG A 34 -5.97 -14.39 4.59
CA ARG A 34 -5.65 -15.67 5.22
C ARG A 34 -4.74 -15.56 6.45
N ASN A 35 -4.41 -14.36 6.89
CA ASN A 35 -3.46 -14.11 7.99
C ASN A 35 -2.10 -14.81 7.79
N ILE A 36 -1.60 -14.82 6.55
CA ILE A 36 -0.24 -15.28 6.21
C ILE A 36 0.73 -14.07 6.22
N LEU A 37 0.19 -12.90 5.87
CA LEU A 37 0.85 -11.61 5.80
C LEU A 37 0.01 -10.61 6.60
N GLU A 38 0.63 -9.63 7.27
CA GLU A 38 -0.11 -8.48 7.80
C GLU A 38 0.01 -7.33 6.80
N GLY A 39 -1.11 -6.99 6.16
CA GLY A 39 -1.18 -5.88 5.22
C GLY A 39 -1.51 -4.58 5.92
N TYR A 40 -0.74 -3.54 5.62
CA TYR A 40 -0.92 -2.19 6.11
C TYR A 40 -1.16 -1.25 4.93
N ILE A 41 -1.92 -0.19 5.17
CA ILE A 41 -2.15 0.93 4.25
C ILE A 41 -2.11 2.25 5.04
N THR A 42 -1.96 3.39 4.36
CA THR A 42 -2.07 4.71 5.01
C THR A 42 -3.43 5.36 4.73
N PRO A 43 -3.84 6.38 5.51
CA PRO A 43 -4.99 7.21 5.19
C PRO A 43 -4.92 7.84 3.79
N VAL A 44 -3.71 8.18 3.32
CA VAL A 44 -3.47 8.72 1.97
C VAL A 44 -3.79 7.67 0.90
N ILE A 45 -3.30 6.43 1.07
CA ILE A 45 -3.60 5.31 0.16
C ILE A 45 -5.13 5.07 0.08
N ILE A 46 -5.83 5.08 1.22
CA ILE A 46 -7.29 4.91 1.24
C ILE A 46 -7.99 6.05 0.48
N SER A 47 -7.57 7.30 0.72
CA SER A 47 -8.12 8.47 0.04
C SER A 47 -7.92 8.40 -1.47
N ASN A 48 -6.72 8.02 -1.92
CA ASN A 48 -6.39 7.90 -3.34
C ASN A 48 -7.13 6.75 -4.01
N THR A 49 -7.23 5.61 -3.31
CA THR A 49 -8.03 4.47 -3.76
C THR A 49 -9.50 4.86 -3.91
N TYR A 50 -10.08 5.56 -2.92
CA TYR A 50 -11.45 6.09 -3.01
C TYR A 50 -11.61 6.98 -4.25
N TYR A 51 -10.74 7.99 -4.39
CA TYR A 51 -10.81 8.95 -5.49
C TYR A 51 -10.80 8.26 -6.85
N LEU A 52 -9.92 7.27 -7.05
CA LEU A 52 -9.77 6.57 -8.31
C LEU A 52 -10.91 5.58 -8.59
N LEU A 53 -11.39 4.85 -7.58
CA LEU A 53 -12.57 3.98 -7.71
C LEU A 53 -13.84 4.77 -8.02
N ARG A 54 -13.98 5.99 -7.48
CA ARG A 54 -15.16 6.84 -7.72
C ARG A 54 -15.33 7.31 -9.16
N ARG A 55 -14.26 7.27 -9.95
CA ARG A 55 -14.32 7.62 -11.38
C ARG A 55 -15.17 6.64 -12.20
N THR A 56 -15.38 5.42 -11.69
CA THR A 56 -16.09 4.35 -12.43
C THR A 56 -17.20 3.66 -11.64
N ALA A 57 -17.33 3.93 -10.33
CA ALA A 57 -18.36 3.35 -9.48
C ALA A 57 -18.99 4.39 -8.55
N LYS A 58 -20.28 4.21 -8.20
CA LYS A 58 -21.03 5.09 -7.27
C LYS A 58 -20.43 5.12 -5.86
N HIS A 59 -20.72 6.18 -5.10
CA HIS A 59 -20.16 6.42 -3.77
C HIS A 59 -20.36 5.25 -2.82
N GLU A 60 -21.60 4.78 -2.71
CA GLU A 60 -22.01 3.73 -1.77
C GLU A 60 -21.21 2.45 -2.05
N LYS A 61 -21.10 2.07 -3.33
CA LYS A 61 -20.33 0.89 -3.77
C LYS A 61 -18.84 1.01 -3.43
N VAL A 62 -18.24 2.19 -3.58
CA VAL A 62 -16.82 2.40 -3.25
C VAL A 62 -16.61 2.34 -1.74
N ILE A 63 -17.49 2.98 -0.96
CA ILE A 63 -17.43 2.90 0.51
C ILE A 63 -17.54 1.46 1.00
N ASP A 64 -18.47 0.67 0.45
CA ASP A 64 -18.61 -0.74 0.82
C ASP A 64 -17.35 -1.55 0.49
N LYS A 65 -16.69 -1.27 -0.64
CA LYS A 65 -15.43 -1.92 -1.01
C LYS A 65 -14.27 -1.54 -0.09
N LEU A 66 -14.16 -0.28 0.32
CA LEU A 66 -13.14 0.16 1.27
C LEU A 66 -13.39 -0.40 2.67
N LYS A 67 -14.65 -0.50 3.11
CA LYS A 67 -15.00 -1.20 4.36
C LYS A 67 -14.58 -2.66 4.32
N GLN A 68 -14.83 -3.37 3.21
CA GLN A 68 -14.37 -4.76 3.01
C GLN A 68 -12.84 -4.85 3.08
N LEU A 69 -12.13 -3.94 2.41
CA LEU A 69 -10.67 -3.89 2.46
C LEU A 69 -10.13 -3.74 3.90
N LEU A 70 -10.76 -2.88 4.71
CA LEU A 70 -10.36 -2.67 6.11
C LEU A 70 -10.61 -3.87 7.03
N THR A 71 -11.35 -4.89 6.59
CA THR A 71 -11.49 -6.13 7.38
C THR A 71 -10.24 -7.01 7.34
N ILE A 72 -9.36 -6.80 6.35
CA ILE A 72 -8.14 -7.60 6.13
C ILE A 72 -6.86 -6.75 6.16
N MET A 73 -6.96 -5.45 6.42
CA MET A 73 -5.84 -4.51 6.43
C MET A 73 -5.83 -3.67 7.70
N HIS A 74 -4.62 -3.34 8.16
CA HIS A 74 -4.39 -2.35 9.20
C HIS A 74 -4.13 -0.96 8.58
N VAL A 75 -4.42 0.11 9.32
CA VAL A 75 -4.17 1.49 8.88
C VAL A 75 -3.06 2.09 9.74
N LEU A 76 -1.98 2.54 9.09
CA LEU A 76 -0.89 3.23 9.77
C LEU A 76 -1.33 4.63 10.21
N GLN A 77 -0.85 5.03 11.40
CA GLN A 77 -1.05 6.38 11.88
C GLN A 77 -0.13 7.36 11.13
N MET A 78 -0.68 8.51 10.78
CA MET A 78 0.06 9.65 10.24
C MET A 78 -0.22 10.85 11.11
N ASP A 79 0.83 11.38 11.73
CA ASP A 79 0.76 12.54 12.60
C ASP A 79 1.62 13.69 12.05
N LYS A 80 1.74 14.75 12.84
CA LYS A 80 2.55 15.92 12.48
C LYS A 80 4.02 15.53 12.22
N HIS A 81 4.57 14.59 12.96
CA HIS A 81 5.97 14.18 12.80
C HIS A 81 6.20 13.51 11.43
N VAL A 82 5.29 12.62 11.01
CA VAL A 82 5.35 12.00 9.67
C VAL A 82 5.32 13.07 8.58
N VAL A 83 4.41 14.05 8.70
CA VAL A 83 4.27 15.13 7.70
C VAL A 83 5.51 16.02 7.66
N GLU A 84 6.01 16.47 8.80
CA GLU A 84 7.21 17.32 8.87
C GLU A 84 8.44 16.58 8.32
N THR A 85 8.58 15.29 8.62
CA THR A 85 9.70 14.49 8.10
C THR A 85 9.61 14.33 6.58
N ALA A 86 8.42 14.05 6.05
CA ALA A 86 8.19 13.98 4.60
C ALA A 86 8.50 15.30 3.88
N LEU A 87 8.06 16.44 4.43
CA LEU A 87 8.31 17.77 3.86
C LEU A 87 9.78 18.14 3.79
N ASN A 88 10.59 17.65 4.74
CA ASN A 88 12.02 17.93 4.82
C ASN A 88 12.89 16.83 4.15
N SER A 89 12.27 15.90 3.43
CA SER A 89 12.97 14.79 2.79
C SER A 89 13.38 15.08 1.35
N GLU A 90 14.25 14.24 0.79
CA GLU A 90 14.65 14.28 -0.63
C GLU A 90 13.74 13.43 -1.54
N PHE A 91 12.61 12.93 -1.05
CA PHE A 91 11.64 12.24 -1.91
C PHE A 91 11.08 13.24 -2.93
N LYS A 92 11.02 12.82 -4.20
CA LYS A 92 10.49 13.66 -5.28
C LYS A 92 8.97 13.73 -5.23
N ASP A 93 8.35 12.60 -4.93
CA ASP A 93 6.91 12.48 -4.74
C ASP A 93 6.57 12.58 -3.25
N PHE A 94 5.68 13.50 -2.91
CA PHE A 94 5.32 13.78 -1.52
C PHE A 94 4.41 12.71 -0.92
N GLU A 95 3.57 12.05 -1.73
CA GLU A 95 2.77 10.92 -1.26
C GLU A 95 3.68 9.76 -0.89
N ASP A 96 4.66 9.43 -1.73
CA ASP A 96 5.61 8.36 -1.42
C ASP A 96 6.43 8.67 -0.18
N ALA A 97 6.82 9.94 0.00
CA ALA A 97 7.47 10.40 1.22
C ALA A 97 6.58 10.12 2.46
N LEU A 98 5.32 10.54 2.41
CA LEU A 98 4.35 10.35 3.48
C LEU A 98 4.14 8.86 3.81
N GLN A 99 3.98 8.03 2.79
CA GLN A 99 3.84 6.58 2.94
C GLN A 99 5.08 5.95 3.58
N ASN A 100 6.27 6.29 3.08
CA ASN A 100 7.54 5.81 3.58
C ASN A 100 7.77 6.21 5.04
N PHE A 101 7.61 7.50 5.39
CA PHE A 101 7.84 7.95 6.76
C PHE A 101 6.76 7.47 7.73
N ALA A 102 5.54 7.21 7.28
CA ALA A 102 4.53 6.53 8.11
C ALA A 102 4.96 5.10 8.46
N ALA A 103 5.49 4.36 7.48
CA ALA A 103 6.03 3.01 7.70
C ALA A 103 7.26 3.02 8.62
N ILE A 104 8.18 3.98 8.45
CA ILE A 104 9.36 4.14 9.32
C ILE A 104 8.93 4.46 10.74
N ASN A 105 8.02 5.43 10.91
CA ASN A 105 7.55 5.87 12.23
C ASN A 105 6.80 4.77 12.98
N ASN A 106 6.11 3.88 12.27
CA ASN A 106 5.49 2.71 12.89
C ASN A 106 6.52 1.73 13.47
N GLY A 107 7.70 1.62 12.85
CA GLY A 107 8.82 0.81 13.35
C GLY A 107 8.69 -0.70 13.15
N GLU A 108 7.54 -1.21 12.73
CA GLU A 108 7.31 -2.65 12.52
C GLU A 108 7.14 -3.04 11.05
N ILE A 109 6.95 -2.08 10.14
CA ILE A 109 6.83 -2.34 8.71
C ILE A 109 8.19 -2.76 8.14
N GLU A 110 8.24 -3.96 7.57
CA GLU A 110 9.47 -4.53 7.01
C GLU A 110 9.64 -4.21 5.52
N LEU A 111 8.53 -3.98 4.83
CA LEU A 111 8.51 -3.86 3.37
C LEU A 111 7.41 -2.94 2.87
N ILE A 112 7.70 -2.21 1.80
CA ILE A 112 6.71 -1.50 0.97
C ILE A 112 6.54 -2.29 -0.33
N ILE A 113 5.29 -2.59 -0.69
CA ILE A 113 4.93 -3.23 -1.95
C ILE A 113 4.33 -2.18 -2.88
N THR A 114 5.03 -1.88 -3.98
CA THR A 114 4.64 -0.85 -4.95
C THR A 114 5.08 -1.23 -6.37
N ARG A 115 4.41 -0.67 -7.40
CA ARG A 115 4.91 -0.72 -8.78
C ARG A 115 5.99 0.33 -9.06
N ASN A 116 6.12 1.34 -8.20
CA ASN A 116 6.89 2.55 -8.42
C ASN A 116 8.24 2.52 -7.69
N LEU A 117 8.99 1.42 -7.86
CA LEU A 117 10.24 1.14 -7.11
C LEU A 117 11.25 2.30 -7.13
N LYS A 118 11.32 3.04 -8.23
CA LYS A 118 12.28 4.15 -8.41
C LYS A 118 11.97 5.35 -7.51
N ASP A 119 10.70 5.54 -7.17
CA ASP A 119 10.25 6.67 -6.36
C ASP A 119 10.60 6.48 -4.87
N TYR A 120 10.84 5.22 -4.48
CA TYR A 120 11.35 4.83 -3.17
C TYR A 120 12.87 4.64 -3.11
N ALA A 121 13.65 5.19 -4.05
CA ALA A 121 15.11 5.07 -4.05
C ALA A 121 15.79 5.62 -2.77
N ARG A 122 15.08 6.44 -1.98
CA ARG A 122 15.53 6.99 -0.69
C ARG A 122 14.95 6.27 0.53
N SER A 123 14.13 5.23 0.33
CA SER A 123 13.57 4.42 1.41
C SER A 123 14.67 3.65 2.13
N THR A 124 14.62 3.67 3.46
CA THR A 124 15.42 2.77 4.31
C THR A 124 14.69 1.45 4.60
N ILE A 125 13.40 1.39 4.30
CA ILE A 125 12.58 0.17 4.35
C ILE A 125 12.75 -0.58 3.02
N GLY A 126 12.75 -1.92 3.06
CA GLY A 126 12.80 -2.73 1.85
C GLY A 126 11.62 -2.45 0.93
N VAL A 127 11.85 -2.43 -0.39
CA VAL A 127 10.80 -2.14 -1.38
C VAL A 127 10.81 -3.22 -2.43
N LEU A 128 9.64 -3.81 -2.71
CA LEU A 128 9.48 -4.83 -3.75
C LEU A 128 8.27 -4.55 -4.62
N SER A 129 8.33 -5.05 -5.85
CA SER A 129 7.14 -5.13 -6.69
C SER A 129 6.25 -6.29 -6.23
N PRO A 130 4.95 -6.27 -6.56
CA PRO A 130 4.07 -7.41 -6.30
C PRO A 130 4.64 -8.73 -6.83
N GLU A 131 5.15 -8.73 -8.06
CA GLU A 131 5.74 -9.89 -8.71
C GLU A 131 6.98 -10.41 -7.94
N SER A 132 7.90 -9.52 -7.58
CA SER A 132 9.11 -9.90 -6.85
C SER A 132 8.79 -10.43 -5.46
N PHE A 133 7.84 -9.82 -4.77
CA PHE A 133 7.37 -10.28 -3.46
C PHE A 133 6.78 -11.68 -3.55
N VAL A 134 5.83 -11.92 -4.47
CA VAL A 134 5.17 -13.22 -4.64
C VAL A 134 6.16 -14.33 -4.98
N LYS A 135 7.18 -14.06 -5.80
CA LYS A 135 8.24 -15.04 -6.11
C LYS A 135 9.06 -15.41 -4.87
N LEU A 136 9.49 -14.41 -4.09
CA LEU A 136 10.31 -14.64 -2.89
C LEU A 136 9.52 -15.30 -1.76
N PHE A 137 8.24 -14.97 -1.61
CA PHE A 137 7.42 -15.43 -0.49
C PHE A 137 6.87 -16.84 -0.68
N ASN A 138 6.76 -17.33 -1.92
CA ASN A 138 6.36 -18.71 -2.21
C ASN A 138 7.55 -19.70 -2.29
N THR A 139 8.77 -19.24 -1.98
CA THR A 139 9.97 -20.08 -1.87
C THR A 139 10.29 -20.34 -0.41
#